data_AF-A0A2U3KXZ4-F1
#
_entry.id   AF-A0A2U3KXZ4-F1
#
_cell.length_a   1.000
_cell.length_b   1.000
_cell.length_c   1.000
_cell.angle_alpha   90.00
_cell.angle_beta   90.00
_cell.angle_gamma   90.00
#
_symmetry.space_group_name_H-M   'P 1'
#
loop_
_entity.id
_entity.type
_entity.pdbx_description
1 polymer ?
#
loop_
_entity_poly.entity_id
_entity_poly.type
_entity_poly.pdbx_seq_one_letter_code
_entity_poly.pdbx_strand_id
1 'polypeptide(L)' 'MKVQYLMIPVSDEKRRRLNYVCDKLGITIEHFFDTALREGEMEILSNEALKPGGAFWNDDEQ' A
#
# COMPACT_ATOMS: atom_id res chain seq x y z
N MET A 1 -17.71 15.68 -4.84
CA MET A 1 -16.76 14.64 -5.28
C MET A 1 -17.55 13.45 -5.81
N LYS A 2 -17.16 12.88 -6.96
CA LYS A 2 -17.78 11.67 -7.49
C LYS A 2 -17.05 10.48 -6.86
N VAL A 3 -17.69 9.82 -5.90
CA VAL A 3 -17.10 8.64 -5.23
C VAL A 3 -17.10 7.48 -6.23
N GLN A 4 -15.94 6.86 -6.43
CA GLN A 4 -15.80 5.62 -7.18
C GLN A 4 -15.45 4.50 -6.19
N TYR A 5 -16.16 3.38 -6.29
CA TYR A 5 -15.95 2.24 -5.41
C TYR A 5 -15.04 1.21 -6.08
N LEU A 6 -13.98 0.81 -5.37
CA LEU A 6 -13.15 -0.34 -5.74
C LEU A 6 -13.75 -1.61 -5.12
N MET A 7 -14.08 -2.59 -5.96
CA MET A 7 -14.59 -3.88 -5.50
C MET A 7 -13.50 -4.95 -5.64
N ILE A 8 -13.08 -5.53 -4.52
CA ILE A 8 -12.06 -6.59 -4.49
C ILE A 8 -12.74 -7.89 -4.03
N PRO A 9 -12.87 -8.92 -4.89
CA PRO A 9 -13.41 -10.19 -4.47
C PRO A 9 -12.44 -10.88 -3.50
N VAL A 10 -12.95 -11.27 -2.34
CA VAL A 10 -12.20 -11.99 -1.31
C VAL A 10 -12.99 -13.19 -0.82
N SER A 11 -12.29 -14.27 -0.49
CA SER A 11 -12.90 -15.43 0.20
C SER A 11 -13.40 -15.05 1.59
N ASP A 12 -14.39 -15.77 2.11
CA ASP A 12 -14.92 -15.56 3.47
C ASP A 12 -13.85 -15.61 4.55
N GLU A 13 -12.87 -16.51 4.43
CA GLU A 13 -11.76 -16.63 5.38
C GLU A 13 -10.93 -15.33 5.44
N LYS A 14 -10.47 -14.85 4.27
CA LYS A 14 -9.74 -13.58 4.15
C LYS A 14 -10.56 -12.41 4.68
N ARG A 15 -11.86 -12.36 4.39
CA ARG A 15 -12.76 -11.32 4.92
C ARG A 15 -12.82 -11.35 6.44
N ARG A 16 -12.99 -12.52 7.06
CA ARG A 16 -13.01 -12.67 8.53
C ARG A 16 -11.69 -12.23 9.15
N ARG A 17 -10.56 -12.62 8.55
CA ARG A 17 -9.23 -12.22 9.02
C ARG A 17 -9.02 -10.71 8.93
N LEU A 18 -9.43 -10.08 7.83
CA LEU A 18 -9.35 -8.62 7.66
C LEU A 18 -10.17 -7.89 8.72
N ASN A 19 -11.43 -8.31 8.93
CA ASN A 19 -12.29 -7.73 9.97
C ASN A 19 -11.66 -7.87 11.36
N TYR A 20 -11.18 -9.07 11.72
CA TYR A 20 -10.53 -9.30 13.01
C TYR A 20 -9.35 -8.35 13.25
N VAL A 21 -8.49 -8.15 12.24
CA VAL A 21 -7.34 -7.25 12.34
C VAL A 21 -7.81 -5.80 12.51
N CYS A 22 -8.76 -5.35 11.69
CA CYS A 22 -9.30 -3.98 11.77
C CYS A 22 -9.93 -3.71 13.15
N ASP A 23 -10.71 -4.65 13.67
CA ASP A 23 -11.34 -4.55 15.00
C ASP A 23 -10.28 -4.46 16.11
N LYS A 24 -9.21 -5.25 16.02
CA LYS A 24 -8.13 -5.23 17.02
C LYS A 24 -7.30 -3.95 17.01
N LEU A 25 -7.14 -3.34 15.84
CA LEU A 25 -6.41 -2.08 15.67
C LEU A 25 -7.32 -0.85 15.90
N GLY A 26 -8.64 -1.04 15.93
CA GLY A 26 -9.59 0.07 16.07
C GLY A 26 -9.65 0.96 14.82
N ILE A 27 -9.42 0.39 13.63
CA ILE A 27 -9.38 1.11 12.35
C ILE A 27 -10.44 0.59 11.39
N THR A 28 -10.79 1.39 10.38
CA THR A 28 -11.67 0.95 9.29
C THR A 28 -10.88 0.15 8.26
N ILE A 29 -11.61 -0.66 7.47
CA ILE A 29 -11.03 -1.38 6.32
C ILE A 29 -10.43 -0.39 5.32
N GLU A 30 -11.08 0.75 5.08
CA GLU A 30 -10.56 1.82 4.20
C GLU A 30 -9.21 2.31 4.69
N HIS A 31 -9.08 2.62 5.99
CA HIS A 31 -7.81 3.07 6.57
C HIS A 31 -6.71 2.01 6.49
N PHE A 32 -7.06 0.72 6.66
CA PHE A 32 -6.13 -0.38 6.46
C PHE A 32 -5.60 -0.42 5.02
N PHE A 33 -6.48 -0.27 4.02
CA PHE A 33 -6.08 -0.24 2.62
C PHE A 33 -5.28 1.01 2.26
N ASP A 34 -5.65 2.19 2.75
CA ASP A 34 -4.88 3.43 2.53
C ASP A 34 -3.44 3.29 3.07
N THR A 35 -3.30 2.68 4.26
CA THR A 35 -1.99 2.42 4.85
C THR A 35 -1.21 1.43 4.00
N ALA A 36 -1.82 0.30 3.60
CA ALA A 36 -1.17 -0.70 2.78
C ALA A 36 -0.74 -0.18 1.39
N LEU A 37 -1.55 0.69 0.78
CA LEU A 37 -1.22 1.35 -0.49
C LEU A 37 0.00 2.25 -0.33
N ARG A 38 0.03 3.08 0.71
CA ARG A 38 1.17 3.97 0.99
C ARG A 38 2.46 3.19 1.21
N GLU A 39 2.42 2.11 1.98
CA GLU A 39 3.60 1.26 2.21
C GLU A 39 4.07 0.61 0.89
N GLY A 40 3.15 0.12 0.06
CA GLY A 40 3.48 -0.44 -1.25
C GLY A 40 4.08 0.59 -2.21
N GLU A 41 3.55 1.81 -2.23
CA GLU A 41 4.12 2.93 -3.01
C GLU A 41 5.55 3.25 -2.57
N MET A 42 5.78 3.32 -1.25
CA MET A 42 7.12 3.56 -0.69
C MET A 42 8.10 2.45 -1.05
N GLU A 43 7.67 1.19 -1.03
CA GLU A 43 8.50 0.05 -1.44
C GLU A 43 8.86 0.12 -2.93
N ILE A 44 7.90 0.47 -3.80
CA ILE A 44 8.15 0.66 -5.23
C ILE A 44 9.18 1.78 -5.44
N LEU A 45 8.98 2.95 -4.83
CA LEU A 45 9.89 4.08 -4.96
C LEU A 45 11.30 3.76 -4.43
N SER A 46 11.40 3.06 -3.30
CA SER A 46 12.69 2.64 -2.74
C SER A 46 13.42 1.67 -3.67
N ASN A 47 12.72 0.67 -4.19
CA ASN A 47 13.30 -0.29 -5.13
C ASN A 47 13.69 0.38 -6.46
N GLU A 48 12.91 1.35 -6.94
CA GLU A 48 13.25 2.12 -8.14
C GLU A 48 14.46 3.03 -7.95
N ALA A 49 14.59 3.68 -6.79
CA ALA A 49 15.75 4.50 -6.46
C ALA A 49 17.05 3.68 -6.36
N LEU A 50 16.95 2.42 -5.88
CA LEU A 50 18.09 1.52 -5.66
C LEU A 50 18.51 0.72 -6.91
N LYS A 51 17.69 0.68 -7.97
CA LYS A 51 18.07 0.04 -9.25
C LYS A 51 19.34 0.69 -9.81
N PRO A 52 20.28 -0.09 -10.40
CA PRO A 52 21.43 0.48 -11.10
C PRO A 52 20.97 1.49 -12.17
N GLY A 53 21.39 2.76 -12.05
CA GLY A 53 20.94 3.88 -12.89
C GLY A 53 19.71 4.66 -12.37
N GLY A 54 19.21 4.32 -11.18
CA GLY A 54 18.17 5.07 -10.46
C GLY A 54 18.69 6.38 -9.86
N ALA A 55 17.79 7.19 -9.29
CA ALA A 55 18.11 8.52 -8.78
C ALA A 55 19.28 8.55 -7.77
N PHE A 56 19.49 7.47 -7.00
CA PHE A 56 20.62 7.34 -6.07
C PHE A 56 21.99 7.17 -6.78
N TRP A 57 22.00 6.62 -8.00
CA TRP A 57 23.22 6.41 -8.79
C TRP A 57 23.58 7.61 -9.68
N ASN A 58 22.68 8.60 -9.78
CA ASN A 58 22.87 9.76 -10.66
C ASN A 58 23.38 11.01 -9.91
N ASP A 59 23.81 10.89 -8.66
CA ASP A 59 24.35 12.00 -7.86
C ASP A 59 25.85 12.29 -8.11
N ASP A 60 26.45 11.68 -9.16
CA ASP A 60 27.86 11.91 -9.55
C ASP A 60 28.01 12.81 -10.82
N GLU A 61 27.06 13.71 -11.12
CA GLU A 61 27.20 14.72 -12.21
C GLU A 61 26.80 16.16 -11.81
N GLN A 62 27.24 16.66 -10.65
CA GLN A 62 27.35 18.12 -10.42
C GLN A 62 28.75 18.54 -10.00
#